data_AF-A0A496Y6Y2-F1
#
_entry.id   AF-A0A496Y6Y2-F1
#
_cell.length_a   1.000
_cell.length_b   1.000
_cell.length_c   1.000
_cell.angle_alpha   90.00
_cell.angle_beta   90.00
_cell.angle_gamma   90.00
#
_symmetry.space_group_name_H-M   'P 1'
#
loop_
_entity.id
_entity.type
_entity.pdbx_description
1 polymer ?
#
loop_
_entity_poly.entity_id
_entity_poly.type
_entity_poly.pdbx_seq_one_letter_code
_entity_poly.pdbx_strand_id
1 'polypeptide(L)' 'MDVELVNPFIEATLHVLRTMSSTEATPGKPYVKKDQHARGDVTGVIGLTGEASGTISVSFTEDSIIAI' A
#
# COMPACT_ATOMS: atom_id res chain seq x y z
N MET A 1 12.69 9.53 5.03
CA MET A 1 12.48 8.11 5.31
C MET A 1 13.32 7.36 4.29
N ASP A 2 14.15 6.42 4.75
CA ASP A 2 15.03 5.69 3.85
C ASP A 2 14.23 4.77 2.92
N VAL A 3 14.65 4.63 1.67
CA VAL A 3 13.97 3.78 0.67
C VAL A 3 14.04 2.32 1.11
N GLU A 4 15.10 1.94 1.81
CA GLU A 4 15.29 0.59 2.35
C GLU A 4 14.17 0.18 3.32
N LEU A 5 13.55 1.13 4.03
CA LEU A 5 12.42 0.85 4.92
C LEU A 5 11.10 0.69 4.16
N VAL A 6 10.99 1.22 2.95
CA VAL A 6 9.74 1.19 2.15
C VAL A 6 9.66 -0.07 1.29
N ASN A 7 10.80 -0.53 0.76
CA ASN A 7 10.86 -1.68 -0.16
C ASN A 7 10.16 -2.94 0.36
N PRO A 8 10.31 -3.35 1.65
CA PRO A 8 9.63 -4.54 2.16
C PRO A 8 8.10 -4.44 2.07
N PHE A 9 7.53 -3.24 2.25
CA PHE A 9 6.09 -3.03 2.16
C PHE A 9 5.59 -3.10 0.71
N ILE A 10 6.37 -2.59 -0.25
CA ILE A 10 6.06 -2.69 -1.67
C ILE A 10 6.08 -4.17 -2.08
N GLU A 11 7.15 -4.89 -1.77
CA GLU A 11 7.30 -6.31 -2.12
C GLU A 11 6.22 -7.17 -1.47
N ALA A 12 5.92 -6.95 -0.18
CA ALA A 12 4.85 -7.66 0.52
C ALA A 12 3.47 -7.40 -0.13
N THR A 13 3.17 -6.15 -0.50
CA THR A 13 1.90 -5.80 -1.16
C THR A 13 1.78 -6.50 -2.52
N LEU A 14 2.84 -6.48 -3.33
CA LEU A 14 2.87 -7.17 -4.63
C LEU A 14 2.70 -8.69 -4.47
N HIS A 15 3.36 -9.27 -3.48
CA HIS A 15 3.24 -10.70 -3.19
C HIS A 15 1.82 -11.08 -2.77
N VAL A 16 1.17 -10.29 -1.91
CA VAL A 16 -0.21 -10.53 -1.49
C VAL A 16 -1.18 -10.41 -2.66
N LEU A 17 -1.08 -9.35 -3.48
CA LEU A 17 -1.94 -9.19 -4.65
C LEU A 17 -1.77 -10.36 -5.64
N ARG A 18 -0.52 -10.78 -5.87
CA ARG A 18 -0.23 -11.91 -6.76
C ARG A 18 -0.77 -13.23 -6.23
N THR A 19 -0.52 -13.54 -4.96
CA THR A 19 -0.82 -14.86 -4.39
C THR A 19 -2.29 -14.99 -3.98
N MET A 20 -2.90 -13.94 -3.43
CA MET A 20 -4.27 -14.00 -2.89
C MET A 20 -5.34 -13.65 -3.91
N SER A 21 -5.03 -12.76 -4.87
CA SER A 21 -5.99 -12.28 -5.87
C SER A 21 -5.61 -12.56 -7.32
N SER A 22 -4.53 -13.32 -7.56
CA SER A 22 -3.99 -13.60 -8.91
C SER A 22 -3.80 -12.33 -9.76
N THR A 23 -3.59 -11.19 -9.10
CA THR A 23 -3.50 -9.87 -9.74
C THR A 23 -2.04 -9.46 -9.84
N GLU A 24 -1.57 -9.24 -11.07
CA GLU A 24 -0.24 -8.68 -11.31
C GLU A 24 -0.30 -7.14 -11.24
N ALA A 25 0.20 -6.59 -10.13
CA ALA A 25 0.36 -5.15 -9.96
C ALA A 25 1.79 -4.71 -10.29
N THR A 26 1.94 -3.50 -10.83
CA THR A 26 3.25 -2.89 -11.09
C THR A 26 3.44 -1.68 -10.17
N PRO A 27 4.49 -1.63 -9.33
CA PRO A 27 4.70 -0.52 -8.43
C PRO A 27 5.12 0.74 -9.22
N GLY A 28 4.51 1.87 -8.89
CA GLY A 28 4.95 3.19 -9.38
C GLY A 28 6.21 3.67 -8.66
N LYS A 29 6.72 4.85 -9.04
CA LYS A 29 7.84 5.49 -8.33
C LYS A 29 7.41 5.94 -6.93
N PRO A 30 8.08 5.50 -5.85
CA PRO A 30 7.79 5.98 -4.50
C PRO A 30 7.96 7.50 -4.41
N TYR A 31 7.05 8.15 -3.69
CA TYR A 31 7.09 9.60 -3.51
C TYR A 31 6.60 9.98 -2.11
N VAL A 32 7.10 11.12 -1.61
CA VAL A 32 6.59 11.72 -0.38
C VAL A 32 5.26 12.41 -0.69
N LYS A 33 4.18 11.91 -0.12
CA LYS A 33 2.85 12.50 -0.25
C LYS A 33 2.85 13.91 0.37
N LYS A 34 2.40 14.90 -0.40
CA LYS A 34 2.31 16.32 0.03
C LYS A 34 0.89 16.77 0.34
N ASP A 35 -0.11 15.99 -0.08
CA ASP A 35 -1.52 16.27 0.14
C ASP A 35 -2.10 15.34 1.23
N GLN A 36 -3.24 15.73 1.80
CA GLN A 36 -3.95 14.92 2.81
C GLN A 36 -5.06 14.04 2.21
N HIS A 37 -5.16 13.95 0.88
CA HIS A 37 -6.28 13.26 0.23
C HIS A 37 -5.93 11.80 -0.04
N ALA A 38 -6.67 10.86 0.56
CA ALA A 38 -6.66 9.48 0.11
C ALA A 38 -7.42 9.40 -1.22
N ARG A 39 -6.77 8.87 -2.26
CA ARG A 39 -7.39 8.69 -3.58
C ARG A 39 -7.75 7.21 -3.69
N GLY A 40 -9.00 6.89 -3.35
CA GLY A 40 -9.55 5.54 -3.38
C GLY A 40 -10.91 5.50 -2.69
N ASP A 41 -11.70 4.50 -3.03
CA ASP A 41 -13.07 4.30 -2.55
C ASP A 41 -13.08 3.45 -1.27
N VAL A 42 -12.14 2.51 -1.16
CA VAL A 42 -11.94 1.66 0.04
C VAL A 42 -10.51 1.79 0.52
N THR A 43 -10.31 2.08 1.81
CA THR A 43 -8.97 2.18 2.41
C THR A 43 -8.83 1.25 3.62
N GLY A 44 -7.84 0.36 3.57
CA GLY A 44 -7.39 -0.40 4.73
C GLY A 44 -6.30 0.36 5.47
N VAL A 45 -6.38 0.43 6.80
CA VAL A 45 -5.39 1.12 7.65
C VAL A 45 -4.88 0.16 8.71
N ILE A 46 -3.56 0.07 8.84
CA ILE A 46 -2.87 -0.77 9.82
C ILE A 46 -1.95 0.13 10.65
N GLY A 47 -2.14 0.09 11.97
CA GLY A 47 -1.24 0.75 12.92
C GLY A 47 0.04 -0.06 13.11
N LEU A 48 1.18 0.61 13.07
CA LEU A 48 2.48 0.07 13.44
C LEU A 48 2.90 0.65 14.78
N THR A 49 3.27 -0.22 15.70
CA THR A 49 3.80 0.14 17.02
C THR A 49 5.07 -0.66 17.30
N GLY A 50 6.14 0.01 17.72
CA GLY A 50 7.45 -0.60 17.99
C GLY A 50 8.50 0.48 18.30
N GLU A 51 9.74 0.32 17.83
CA GLU A 51 10.75 1.38 17.90
C GLU A 51 10.33 2.66 17.14
N ALA A 52 9.49 2.49 16.11
CA ALA A 52 8.81 3.57 15.43
C ALA A 52 7.30 3.36 15.49
N SER A 53 6.55 4.46 15.65
CA SER A 53 5.10 4.48 15.57
C SER A 53 4.66 5.09 14.25
N GLY A 54 3.75 4.42 13.56
CA GLY A 54 3.30 4.86 12.24
C GLY A 54 2.00 4.20 11.82
N THR A 55 1.55 4.56 10.63
CA THR A 55 0.40 3.90 9.99
C THR A 55 0.77 3.53 8.57
N ILE A 56 0.28 2.37 8.15
CA ILE A 56 0.29 1.95 6.75
C ILE A 56 -1.15 2.03 6.29
N SER A 57 -1.37 2.66 5.13
CA SER A 57 -2.68 2.70 4.49
C SER A 57 -2.57 2.20 3.06
N VAL A 58 -3.49 1.33 2.67
CA VAL A 58 -3.66 0.88 1.28
C VAL A 58 -5.04 1.31 0.81
N SER A 59 -5.09 2.13 -0.24
CA SER A 59 -6.34 2.64 -0.81
C SER A 59 -6.56 2.03 -2.19
N PHE A 60 -7.76 1.51 -2.42
CA PHE A 60 -8.19 0.90 -3.67
C PHE A 60 -9.31 1.72 -4.30
N THR A 61 -9.32 1.82 -5.62
CA THR A 61 -10.48 2.31 -6.38
C THR A 61 -11.55 1.21 -6.46
N GLU A 62 -12.79 1.60 -6.74
CA GLU A 62 -13.94 0.69 -6.89
C GLU A 62 -13.63 -0.48 -7.85
N ASP A 63 -13.16 -0.17 -9.06
CA ASP A 63 -12.81 -1.20 -10.05
C ASP A 63 -11.72 -2.16 -9.53
N SER A 64 -10.77 -1.65 -8.75
CA SER A 64 -9.68 -2.47 -8.23
C SER A 64 -10.16 -3.37 -7.09
N ILE A 65 -10.97 -2.87 -6.16
CA ILE A 65 -11.38 -3.65 -4.99
C ILE A 65 -12.42 -4.71 -5.32
N ILE A 66 -13.21 -4.53 -6.39
CA ILE A 66 -14.17 -5.53 -6.86
C ILE A 66 -13.47 -6.68 -7.59
N ALA A 67 -12.33 -6.41 -8.21
CA ALA A 67 -11.56 -7.39 -8.98
C ALA A 67 -10.65 -8.29 -8.13
N ILE A 68 -10.41 -7.92 -6.87
CA ILE A 68 -9.54 -8.61 -5.90
C ILE A 68 -10.40 -9.51 -5.00
#